data_AF-A0A3D2IM48-F1
#
_entry.id   AF-A0A3D2IM48-F1
#
_cell.length_a   1.000
_cell.length_b   1.000
_cell.length_c   1.000
_cell.angle_alpha   90.00
_cell.angle_beta   90.00
_cell.angle_gamma   90.00
#
_symmetry.space_group_name_H-M   'P 1'
#
loop_
_entity.id
_entity.type
_entity.pdbx_description
1 polymer ?
#
loop_
_entity_poly.entity_id
_entity_poly.type
_entity_poly.pdbx_seq_one_letter_code
_entity_poly.pdbx_strand_id
1 'polypeptide(L)'
;MTLRAKIPILYKSRQYRIGETLPATDDRMVKAWIKAGSAFWDEVDVPKNAPKAQPVTAEAGLPGKSSDGDPEALVGKVPKRAPRKRAAK
;
A
#
# COMPACT_ATOMS: atom_id res chain seq x y z
N MET A 1 15.83 23.95 11.76
CA MET A 1 15.69 22.62 12.38
C MET A 1 14.24 22.22 12.36
N THR A 2 13.87 21.25 11.52
CA THR A 2 12.51 20.73 11.41
C THR A 2 12.45 19.34 12.01
N LEU A 3 11.46 19.06 12.84
CA LEU A 3 11.28 17.73 13.43
C LEU A 3 10.54 16.85 12.43
N ARG A 4 11.10 15.69 12.07
CA ARG A 4 10.48 14.74 11.14
C ARG A 4 10.05 13.46 11.82
N ALA A 5 8.90 12.94 11.41
CA ALA A 5 8.40 11.66 11.85
C ALA A 5 9.16 10.50 11.17
N LYS A 6 9.64 9.52 11.95
CA LYS A 6 10.25 8.28 11.45
C LYS A 6 9.21 7.17 11.25
N ILE A 7 8.14 7.20 12.04
CA ILE A 7 7.00 6.29 11.99
C ILE A 7 5.69 7.11 11.94
N PRO A 8 4.54 6.51 11.59
CA PRO A 8 3.27 7.22 11.63
C PRO A 8 2.90 7.66 13.05
N ILE A 9 2.61 8.95 13.24
CA ILE A 9 2.26 9.53 14.56
C ILE A 9 0.92 10.25 14.45
N LEU A 10 0.00 9.96 15.36
CA LEU A 10 -1.26 10.70 15.48
C LEU A 10 -1.09 11.81 16.53
N TYR A 11 -1.30 13.07 16.13
CA TYR A 11 -1.22 14.21 17.04
C TYR A 11 -2.24 15.28 16.67
N LYS A 12 -2.99 15.79 17.66
CA LYS A 12 -4.07 16.79 17.47
C LYS A 12 -5.06 16.41 16.35
N SER A 13 -5.48 15.15 16.31
CA SER A 13 -6.38 14.60 15.28
C SER A 13 -5.83 14.65 13.84
N ARG A 14 -4.53 14.90 13.67
CA ARG A 14 -3.83 14.80 12.40
C ARG A 14 -2.85 13.64 12.44
N GLN A 15 -2.93 12.78 11.43
CA GLN A 15 -1.99 11.68 11.27
C GLN A 15 -0.82 12.14 10.41
N TYR A 16 0.38 12.09 11.00
CA TYR A 16 1.63 12.42 10.35
C TYR A 16 2.25 11.16 9.77
N ARG A 17 2.62 11.19 8.49
CA ARG A 17 3.30 10.08 7.80
C ARG A 17 4.81 10.13 8.01
N ILE A 18 5.47 9.04 7.67
CA ILE A 18 6.93 8.95 7.70
C ILE A 18 7.53 10.05 6.81
N GLY A 19 8.45 10.82 7.37
CA GLY A 19 9.11 11.95 6.72
C GLY A 19 8.33 13.27 6.77
N GLU A 20 7.10 13.29 7.29
CA GLU A 20 6.35 14.54 7.45
C GLU A 20 6.90 15.37 8.61
N THR A 21 6.80 16.69 8.44
CA THR A 21 7.19 17.68 9.45
C THR A 21 6.18 17.69 10.59
N LEU A 22 6.68 17.45 11.80
CA LEU A 22 5.92 17.50 13.04
C LEU A 22 5.94 18.91 13.64
N PRO A 23 4.85 19.33 14.29
CA PRO A 23 4.80 20.59 15.00
C PRO A 23 5.67 20.51 16.26
N ALA A 24 6.73 21.31 16.30
CA ALA A 24 7.58 21.47 17.47
C ALA A 24 7.01 22.50 18.48
N THR A 25 5.68 22.64 18.55
CA THR A 25 5.00 23.62 19.42
C THR A 25 4.97 23.20 20.89
N ASP A 26 5.02 21.89 21.17
CA ASP A 26 4.98 21.35 22.54
C ASP A 26 6.24 20.52 22.82
N ASP A 27 7.15 21.10 23.60
CA ASP A 27 8.42 20.49 23.98
C ASP A 27 8.27 19.14 24.67
N ARG A 28 7.16 18.90 25.39
CA ARG A 28 6.93 17.62 26.07
C ARG A 28 6.74 16.51 25.05
N MET A 29 5.94 16.77 24.02
CA MET A 29 5.68 15.82 22.95
C MET A 29 6.91 15.62 22.08
N VAL A 30 7.63 16.69 21.76
CA VAL A 30 8.90 16.61 21.01
C VAL A 30 9.90 15.70 21.72
N LYS A 31 10.09 15.89 23.04
CA LYS A 31 10.98 15.04 23.85
C LYS A 31 10.49 13.59 23.90
N ALA A 32 9.19 13.37 24.04
CA ALA A 32 8.62 12.02 24.04
C ALA A 32 8.88 11.30 22.71
N TRP A 33 8.70 11.97 21.57
CA TRP A 33 8.95 11.39 20.25
C TRP A 33 10.43 11.10 20.00
N ILE A 34 11.32 12.00 20.43
CA ILE A 34 12.77 11.78 20.33
C ILE A 34 13.19 10.61 21.22
N LYS A 35 12.71 10.57 22.47
CA LYS A 35 13.01 9.48 23.42
C LYS A 35 12.47 8.14 22.95
N ALA A 36 11.29 8.13 22.33
CA ALA A 36 10.70 6.93 21.74
C ALA A 36 11.32 6.54 20.38
N GLY A 37 12.24 7.34 19.83
CA GLY A 37 12.82 7.12 18.50
C GLY A 37 11.81 7.25 17.36
N SER A 38 10.67 7.89 17.63
CA SER A 38 9.57 8.09 16.67
C SER A 38 9.78 9.30 15.77
N ALA A 39 10.60 10.27 16.21
CA ALA A 39 10.95 11.47 15.44
C ALA A 39 12.42 11.83 15.62
N PHE A 40 12.97 12.57 14.65
CA PHE A 40 14.34 13.08 14.69
C PHE A 40 14.39 14.50 14.12
N TRP A 41 15.41 15.27 14.53
CA TRP A 41 15.67 16.58 13.97
C TRP A 41 16.36 16.43 12.61
N ASP A 42 15.75 17.00 11.58
CA ASP A 42 16.34 17.10 10.26
C ASP A 42 16.75 18.57 10.03
N GLU A 43 17.97 18.76 9.54
CA GLU A 43 18.49 20.07 9.17
C GLU A 43 18.12 20.43 7.72
N VAL A 44 17.65 19.45 6.94
CA VAL A 44 17.36 19.62 5.52
C VAL A 44 15.86 19.61 5.26
N ASP A 45 15.34 20.75 4.78
CA ASP A 45 13.94 20.90 4.39
C ASP A 45 13.68 20.25 3.02
N VAL A 46 13.71 18.91 2.95
CA VAL A 46 13.30 18.17 1.75
C VAL A 46 11.81 17.81 1.83
N PRO A 47 10.89 18.51 1.13
CA PRO A 47 9.52 18.04 0.98
C PRO A 47 9.53 16.80 0.09
N LYS A 48 9.55 15.61 0.71
CA LYS A 48 9.47 14.35 -0.05
C LYS A 48 8.00 14.02 -0.23
N ASN A 49 7.45 14.50 -1.35
CA ASN A 49 6.19 14.01 -1.90
C ASN A 49 6.21 12.47 -1.86
N ALA A 50 5.46 11.88 -0.93
CA ALA A 50 5.26 10.44 -0.94
C ALA A 50 4.61 10.08 -2.29
N PRO A 51 5.19 9.17 -3.09
CA PRO A 51 4.61 8.82 -4.37
C PRO A 51 3.22 8.24 -4.12
N LYS A 52 2.18 8.95 -4.56
CA LYS A 52 0.83 8.39 -4.64
C LYS A 52 0.91 7.21 -5.61
N ALA A 53 0.41 6.05 -5.18
CA ALA A 53 0.35 4.88 -6.05
C ALA A 53 -0.40 5.24 -7.34
N GLN A 54 0.22 4.96 -8.49
CA GLN A 54 -0.47 5.06 -9.76
C GLN A 54 -1.44 3.87 -9.87
N PRO A 55 -2.74 4.08 -10.09
CA PRO A 55 -3.64 2.98 -10.34
C PRO A 55 -3.24 2.32 -11.66
N VAL A 56 -2.69 1.10 -11.59
CA VAL A 56 -2.45 0.26 -12.76
C VAL A 56 -3.72 -0.56 -12.98
N THR A 57 -4.54 -0.14 -13.94
CA THR A 57 -5.66 -0.94 -14.42
C THR A 57 -5.10 -2.11 -15.22
N ALA A 58 -5.57 -3.34 -14.94
CA ALA A 58 -5.21 -4.50 -15.75
C ALA A 58 -5.66 -4.29 -17.20
N GLU A 59 -4.82 -4.65 -18.18
CA GLU A 59 -5.23 -4.64 -19.59
C GLU A 59 -6.46 -5.53 -19.77
N ALA A 60 -7.46 -5.02 -20.49
CA ALA A 60 -8.67 -5.77 -20.78
C ALA A 60 -8.28 -7.08 -21.49
N GLY A 61 -8.77 -8.20 -20.97
CA GLY A 61 -8.48 -9.52 -21.54
C GLY A 61 -8.83 -9.58 -23.02
N LEU A 62 -7.94 -10.17 -23.81
CA LEU A 62 -8.13 -10.33 -25.26
C LEU A 62 -9.45 -11.08 -25.52
N PRO A 63 -10.40 -10.54 -26.31
CA PRO A 63 -11.59 -11.27 -26.68
C PRO A 63 -11.17 -12.49 -27.53
N GLY A 64 -11.42 -13.69 -27.02
CA GLY A 64 -11.13 -14.93 -27.73
C GLY A 64 -11.93 -15.00 -29.03
N LYS A 65 -11.26 -14.90 -30.17
CA LYS A 65 -11.86 -15.21 -31.47
C LYS A 65 -11.77 -16.71 -31.70
N SER A 66 -12.92 -17.38 -31.73
CA SER A 66 -13.03 -18.75 -32.24
C SER A 66 -13.00 -18.70 -33.77
N SER A 67 -12.13 -19.48 -34.41
CA SER A 67 -12.09 -19.61 -35.87
C SER A 67 -13.28 -20.40 -36.41
N ASP A 68 -13.85 -21.31 -35.62
CA ASP A 68 -14.76 -22.35 -36.12
C ASP A 68 -16.07 -22.49 -35.32
N GLY A 69 -16.34 -21.59 -34.37
CA GLY A 69 -17.59 -21.60 -33.59
C GLY A 69 -17.70 -22.74 -32.56
N ASP A 70 -16.68 -23.60 -32.43
CA ASP A 70 -16.65 -24.68 -31.45
C ASP A 70 -16.31 -24.15 -30.03
N PRO A 71 -17.20 -24.31 -29.03
CA PRO A 71 -16.95 -23.89 -27.66
C PRO A 71 -15.88 -24.73 -26.91
N GLU A 72 -15.40 -25.84 -27.48
CA GLU A 72 -14.32 -26.66 -26.91
C GLU A 72 -12.91 -26.26 -27.35
N ALA A 73 -12.77 -25.47 -28.43
CA ALA A 73 -11.47 -25.03 -28.95
C ALA A 73 -10.91 -23.75 -28.26
N LEU A 74 -11.51 -23.29 -27.16
CA LEU A 74 -11.05 -22.10 -26.45
C LEU A 74 -9.71 -22.34 -25.75
N VAL A 75 -8.64 -21.81 -26.33
CA VAL A 75 -7.31 -21.72 -25.71
C VAL A 75 -7.44 -20.93 -24.40
N GLY A 76 -7.02 -21.55 -23.28
CA GLY A 76 -7.05 -20.93 -21.94
C GLY A 76 -8.06 -21.52 -20.95
N LYS A 77 -8.81 -22.58 -21.29
CA LYS A 77 -9.63 -23.29 -20.29
C LYS A 77 -8.76 -23.82 -19.15
N VAL A 78 -9.13 -23.47 -17.91
CA VAL A 78 -8.55 -24.07 -16.70
C VAL A 78 -8.79 -25.59 -16.75
N PRO A 79 -7.77 -26.45 -16.54
CA PRO A 79 -7.96 -27.90 -16.53
C PRO A 79 -9.07 -28.29 -15.56
N LYS A 80 -10.07 -29.05 -16.02
CA LYS A 80 -11.17 -29.52 -15.17
C LYS A 80 -10.59 -30.35 -14.02
N ARG A 81 -10.70 -29.87 -12.78
CA ARG A 81 -10.30 -30.62 -11.59
C ARG A 81 -11.37 -31.68 -11.29
N ALA A 82 -10.94 -32.90 -10.99
CA ALA A 82 -11.85 -33.97 -10.57
C ALA A 82 -12.65 -33.54 -9.32
N PRO A 83 -13.94 -33.91 -9.20
CA PRO A 83 -14.75 -33.56 -8.05
C PRO A 83 -14.15 -34.16 -6.77
N ARG A 84 -14.11 -33.38 -5.68
CA ARG A 84 -13.65 -33.86 -4.38
C ARG A 84 -14.55 -35.01 -3.93
N LYS A 85 -13.99 -36.21 -3.78
CA LYS A 85 -14.70 -37.34 -3.16
C LYS A 85 -15.09 -36.94 -1.74
N ARG A 86 -16.39 -36.91 -1.44
CA ARG A 86 -16.85 -36.91 -0.05
C ARG A 86 -16.77 -38.34 0.44
N ALA A 87 -15.98 -38.58 1.48
CA ALA A 87 -16.06 -39.84 2.22
C ALA A 87 -17.45 -39.91 2.86
N ALA A 88 -18.20 -40.97 2.56
CA ALA A 88 -19.39 -41.32 3.32
C ALA A 88 -18.93 -41.80 4.71
N LYS A 89 -19.69 -41.41 5.74
CA LYS A 89 -19.47 -41.72 7.15
C LYS A 89 -19.63 -43.21 7.42
#